data_AF-A0A1E4TIT7-F1
#
_entry.id   AF-A0A1E4TIT7-F1
#
_cell.length_a   1.000
_cell.length_b   1.000
_cell.length_c   1.000
_cell.angle_alpha   90.00
_cell.angle_beta   90.00
_cell.angle_gamma   90.00
#
_symmetry.space_group_name_H-M   'P 1'
#
loop_
_entity.id
_entity.type
_entity.pdbx_description
1 polymer ?
#
loop_
_entity_poly.entity_id
_entity_poly.type
_entity_poly.pdbx_seq_one_letter_code
_entity_poly.pdbx_strand_id
1 'polypeptide(L)'
;EDEKETAYLIDTKSAVSYFRSSSLPDTQLLGIYTSVFPRSAIDDPFKYLKSQKSSPGHSVILFIGGGHFAGVVIKHDPKHTILAHRAFHRYTTRRKQGGSQSANDNAHGKAHSAGSNLRRYNEQALIQEVRDLLESWRAYIQSAQNIYIRAAGASNRKILIGYENAPIPNKDAKVRSVPFSTRRATMPEITRVWELLTSTIIADTATIQKQIKDKLDAQAARDFQDDKKLHEPGTDVTETKPKHEKSEMEVHTNQLISNVKRSRSSAIKLYLKSNRLSPNVILEPQELYHHTPTLLHYATSVGQKHVIRYLISNLHADLTIRNDSGQTAYQLASPTIKMFFRTLRFELGEEFTTWDAAHV
;
A
#
# COMPACT_ATOMS: atom_id res chain seq x y z
N GLU A 1 6.98 12.30 -39.04
CA GLU A 1 5.61 11.80 -38.89
C GLU A 1 5.38 10.98 -37.60
N ASP A 2 6.35 10.76 -36.70
CA ASP A 2 6.15 9.89 -35.52
C ASP A 2 6.34 10.60 -34.17
N GLU A 3 5.52 11.63 -33.89
CA GLU A 3 5.50 12.31 -32.58
C GLU A 3 4.17 12.14 -31.82
N LYS A 4 3.30 11.20 -32.23
CA LYS A 4 1.90 11.15 -31.78
C LYS A 4 1.47 9.95 -30.93
N GLU A 5 2.34 9.42 -30.08
CA GLU A 5 1.93 8.52 -28.97
C GLU A 5 2.58 8.90 -27.64
N THR A 6 2.29 10.09 -27.14
CA THR A 6 2.72 10.52 -25.81
C THR A 6 1.62 10.25 -24.78
N ALA A 7 1.63 9.06 -24.20
CA ALA A 7 0.92 8.82 -22.96
C ALA A 7 1.74 9.28 -21.75
N TYR A 8 1.11 9.84 -20.74
CA TYR A 8 1.79 10.29 -19.52
C TYR A 8 0.96 10.00 -18.27
N LEU A 9 1.64 9.69 -17.17
CA LEU A 9 1.07 9.22 -15.91
C LEU A 9 0.44 10.35 -15.10
N ILE A 10 -0.74 10.12 -14.55
CA ILE A 10 -1.50 11.09 -13.75
C ILE A 10 -1.54 10.71 -12.26
N ASP A 11 -1.63 9.42 -11.94
CA ASP A 11 -1.73 8.93 -10.56
C ASP A 11 -1.15 7.52 -10.39
N THR A 12 -0.39 7.31 -9.31
CA THR A 12 0.21 6.03 -8.89
C THR A 12 -0.37 5.48 -7.59
N LYS A 13 -1.17 6.26 -6.85
CA LYS A 13 -1.66 5.89 -5.51
C LYS A 13 -3.00 5.17 -5.52
N SER A 14 -3.62 5.03 -6.69
CA SER A 14 -4.85 4.28 -6.89
C SER A 14 -4.60 2.79 -7.22
N ALA A 15 -5.64 1.96 -7.14
CA ALA A 15 -5.61 0.60 -7.65
C ALA A 15 -5.44 0.54 -9.18
N VAL A 16 -5.63 1.67 -9.86
CA VAL A 16 -5.49 1.87 -11.30
C VAL A 16 -4.58 3.07 -11.52
N SER A 17 -3.55 2.91 -12.34
CA SER A 17 -2.77 4.02 -12.87
C SER A 17 -3.45 4.58 -14.11
N TYR A 18 -3.66 5.89 -14.14
CA TYR A 18 -4.28 6.58 -15.26
C TYR A 18 -3.25 7.32 -16.09
N PHE A 19 -3.44 7.28 -17.40
CA PHE A 19 -2.59 7.91 -18.40
C PHE A 19 -3.46 8.74 -19.35
N ARG A 20 -2.95 9.89 -19.80
CA ARG A 20 -3.49 10.50 -21.04
C ARG A 20 -2.97 9.73 -22.24
N SER A 21 -3.66 9.82 -23.35
CA SER A 21 -3.19 9.29 -24.64
C SER A 21 -3.63 10.25 -25.73
N SER A 22 -2.79 10.48 -26.73
CA SER A 22 -3.13 11.23 -27.95
C SER A 22 -4.28 10.58 -28.74
N SER A 23 -4.48 9.28 -28.57
CA SER A 23 -5.56 8.51 -29.22
C SER A 23 -6.90 8.61 -28.49
N LEU A 24 -6.97 9.29 -27.36
CA LEU A 24 -8.20 9.52 -26.59
C LEU A 24 -8.51 11.02 -26.50
N PRO A 25 -9.78 11.42 -26.39
CA PRO A 25 -10.15 12.79 -26.07
C PRO A 25 -9.57 13.24 -24.72
N ASP A 26 -9.31 14.54 -24.53
CA ASP A 26 -8.81 15.10 -23.26
C ASP A 26 -9.74 14.87 -22.06
N THR A 27 -11.02 14.60 -22.34
CA THR A 27 -12.03 14.26 -21.34
C THR A 27 -11.90 12.82 -20.84
N GLN A 28 -11.06 11.99 -21.46
CA GLN A 28 -10.90 10.57 -21.16
C GLN A 28 -9.45 10.20 -20.81
N LEU A 29 -9.33 9.19 -19.97
CA LEU A 29 -8.08 8.63 -19.47
C LEU A 29 -8.04 7.14 -19.75
N LEU A 30 -6.84 6.66 -20.07
CA LEU A 30 -6.53 5.23 -20.14
C LEU A 30 -6.08 4.74 -18.76
N GLY A 31 -6.78 3.78 -18.18
CA GLY A 31 -6.47 3.17 -16.90
C GLY A 31 -5.87 1.78 -17.05
N ILE A 32 -4.85 1.46 -16.24
CA ILE A 32 -4.26 0.13 -16.14
C ILE A 32 -4.16 -0.24 -14.67
N TYR A 33 -4.53 -1.47 -14.29
CA TYR A 33 -4.44 -1.91 -12.90
C TYR A 33 -3.00 -1.92 -12.39
N THR A 34 -2.77 -1.32 -11.23
CA THR A 34 -1.42 -1.22 -10.65
C THR A 34 -0.83 -2.57 -10.25
N SER A 35 -1.68 -3.57 -10.02
CA SER A 35 -1.26 -4.94 -9.69
C SER A 35 -0.51 -5.65 -10.82
N VAL A 36 -0.59 -5.16 -12.06
CA VAL A 36 0.12 -5.70 -13.23
C VAL A 36 1.60 -5.32 -13.21
N PHE A 37 1.94 -4.20 -12.56
CA PHE A 37 3.31 -3.72 -12.47
C PHE A 37 4.10 -4.45 -11.38
N PRO A 38 5.39 -4.73 -11.60
CA PRO A 38 6.28 -5.10 -10.51
C PRO A 38 6.45 -3.91 -9.55
N ARG A 39 6.78 -4.19 -8.28
CA ARG A 39 6.94 -3.13 -7.27
C ARG A 39 7.96 -2.06 -7.67
N SER A 40 9.01 -2.46 -8.38
CA SER A 40 10.04 -1.55 -8.91
C SER A 40 9.54 -0.59 -9.99
N ALA A 41 8.38 -0.86 -10.59
CA ALA A 41 7.79 -0.09 -11.66
C ALA A 41 6.58 0.74 -11.21
N ILE A 42 6.21 0.72 -9.92
CA ILE A 42 5.07 1.49 -9.42
C ILE A 42 5.32 3.00 -9.52
N ASP A 43 6.57 3.43 -9.32
CA ASP A 43 6.95 4.85 -9.35
C ASP A 43 6.96 5.42 -10.77
N ASP A 44 7.29 4.60 -11.76
CA ASP A 44 7.24 4.97 -13.18
C ASP A 44 6.69 3.81 -14.04
N PRO A 45 5.37 3.60 -14.03
CA PRO A 45 4.72 2.54 -14.78
C PRO A 45 4.84 2.75 -16.29
N PHE A 46 4.94 4.00 -16.74
CA PHE A 46 5.01 4.33 -18.16
C PHE A 46 6.35 3.88 -18.77
N LYS A 47 7.47 4.14 -18.08
CA LYS A 47 8.77 3.62 -18.49
C LYS A 47 8.78 2.09 -18.52
N TYR A 48 8.14 1.44 -17.54
CA TYR A 48 8.02 -0.01 -17.54
C TYR A 48 7.23 -0.52 -18.77
N LEU A 49 6.07 0.07 -19.07
CA LEU A 49 5.28 -0.30 -20.26
C LEU A 49 6.09 -0.15 -21.56
N LYS A 50 6.84 0.96 -21.71
CA LYS A 50 7.72 1.16 -22.87
C LYS A 50 8.83 0.11 -22.98
N SER A 51 9.35 -0.36 -21.84
CA SER A 51 10.38 -1.41 -21.81
C SER A 51 9.84 -2.80 -22.12
N GLN A 52 8.53 -3.03 -21.92
CA GLN A 52 7.86 -4.30 -22.18
C GLN A 52 7.50 -4.45 -23.66
N LYS A 53 8.51 -4.56 -24.53
CA LYS A 53 8.31 -5.02 -25.91
C LYS A 53 8.38 -6.55 -25.95
N SER A 54 7.21 -7.19 -25.97
CA SER A 54 7.03 -8.64 -26.25
C SER A 54 7.92 -9.58 -25.43
N SER A 55 7.98 -9.39 -24.10
CA SER A 55 8.64 -10.39 -23.26
C SER A 55 7.79 -11.66 -23.21
N PRO A 56 8.28 -12.82 -23.67
CA PRO A 56 7.60 -14.08 -23.42
C PRO A 56 7.56 -14.30 -21.91
N GLY A 57 6.38 -14.56 -21.38
CA GLY A 57 6.16 -14.76 -19.95
C GLY A 57 4.85 -15.47 -19.68
N HIS A 58 4.64 -15.82 -18.43
CA HIS A 58 3.36 -16.33 -17.94
C HIS A 58 3.08 -15.83 -16.53
N SER A 59 1.81 -15.82 -16.19
CA SER A 59 1.30 -15.58 -14.84
C SER A 59 0.69 -16.85 -14.29
N VAL A 60 0.69 -16.97 -12.97
CA VAL A 60 -0.07 -17.98 -12.25
C VAL A 60 -1.20 -17.28 -11.50
N ILE A 61 -2.43 -17.80 -11.58
CA ILE A 61 -3.58 -17.27 -10.86
C ILE A 61 -4.18 -18.40 -10.02
N LEU A 62 -4.32 -18.18 -8.71
CA LEU A 62 -4.78 -19.19 -7.75
C LEU A 62 -5.92 -18.64 -6.89
N PHE A 63 -7.08 -19.28 -6.98
CA PHE A 63 -8.28 -18.92 -6.24
C PHE A 63 -8.65 -20.07 -5.31
N ILE A 64 -8.87 -19.75 -4.02
CA ILE A 64 -9.27 -20.73 -3.02
C ILE A 64 -10.27 -20.14 -2.02
N GLY A 65 -11.35 -20.87 -1.75
CA GLY A 65 -12.33 -20.47 -0.75
C GLY A 65 -13.59 -21.33 -0.73
N GLY A 66 -14.15 -21.56 0.46
CA GLY A 66 -15.40 -22.30 0.63
C GLY A 66 -15.36 -23.74 0.11
N GLY A 67 -14.18 -24.37 0.13
CA GLY A 67 -13.96 -25.71 -0.41
C GLY A 67 -13.67 -25.77 -1.90
N HIS A 68 -13.76 -24.64 -2.62
CA HIS A 68 -13.42 -24.53 -4.03
C HIS A 68 -11.96 -24.14 -4.20
N PHE A 69 -11.30 -24.76 -5.17
CA PHE A 69 -10.01 -24.35 -5.69
C PHE A 69 -10.09 -24.21 -7.21
N ALA A 70 -9.48 -23.17 -7.76
CA ALA A 70 -9.21 -23.03 -9.18
C ALA A 70 -7.83 -22.41 -9.38
N GLY A 71 -7.08 -22.90 -10.36
CA GLY A 71 -5.75 -22.41 -10.70
C GLY A 71 -5.53 -22.44 -12.20
N VAL A 72 -4.81 -21.44 -12.73
CA VAL A 72 -4.35 -21.40 -14.12
C VAL A 72 -2.92 -20.89 -14.21
N VAL A 73 -2.17 -21.43 -15.16
CA VAL A 73 -0.92 -20.89 -15.67
C VAL A 73 -1.21 -20.36 -17.08
N ILE A 74 -1.03 -19.06 -17.29
CA ILE A 74 -1.47 -18.37 -18.50
C ILE A 74 -0.32 -17.60 -19.14
N LYS A 75 -0.09 -17.86 -20.42
CA LYS A 75 0.95 -17.20 -21.20
C LYS A 75 0.54 -15.76 -21.51
N HIS A 76 1.53 -14.87 -21.55
CA HIS A 76 1.36 -13.47 -21.94
C HIS A 76 1.39 -13.34 -23.47
N ASP A 77 0.43 -13.95 -24.13
CA ASP A 77 0.19 -13.77 -25.55
C ASP A 77 -1.21 -13.21 -25.81
N PRO A 78 -1.47 -12.63 -27.00
CA PRO A 78 -2.78 -12.07 -27.33
C PRO A 78 -3.92 -13.10 -27.30
N LYS A 79 -3.59 -14.39 -27.40
CA LYS A 79 -4.55 -15.50 -27.35
C LYS A 79 -4.83 -15.99 -25.93
N HIS A 80 -4.10 -15.47 -24.94
CA HIS A 80 -4.19 -15.87 -23.55
C HIS A 80 -4.04 -17.39 -23.37
N THR A 81 -3.05 -17.98 -24.04
CA THR A 81 -2.83 -19.43 -24.08
C THR A 81 -2.67 -20.00 -22.67
N ILE A 82 -3.53 -20.95 -22.31
CA ILE A 82 -3.47 -21.68 -21.04
C ILE A 82 -2.40 -22.77 -21.14
N LEU A 83 -1.35 -22.66 -20.30
CA LEU A 83 -0.27 -23.65 -20.22
C LEU A 83 -0.64 -24.82 -19.30
N ALA A 84 -1.38 -24.53 -18.23
CA ALA A 84 -1.93 -25.52 -17.32
C ALA A 84 -3.14 -24.95 -16.59
N HIS A 85 -4.13 -25.79 -16.27
CA HIS A 85 -5.25 -25.39 -15.43
C HIS A 85 -5.79 -26.55 -14.62
N ARG A 86 -6.34 -26.26 -13.44
CA ARG A 86 -7.06 -27.21 -12.60
C ARG A 86 -8.12 -26.49 -11.79
N ALA A 87 -9.26 -27.15 -11.61
CA ALA A 87 -10.30 -26.72 -10.69
C ALA A 87 -10.96 -27.94 -10.07
N PHE A 88 -11.19 -27.89 -8.77
CA PHE A 88 -11.82 -28.96 -8.01
C PHE A 88 -12.53 -28.37 -6.79
N HIS A 89 -13.42 -29.17 -6.19
CA HIS A 89 -14.21 -28.76 -5.05
C HIS A 89 -14.36 -29.91 -4.06
N ARG A 90 -14.20 -29.60 -2.78
CA ARG A 90 -14.53 -30.49 -1.67
C ARG A 90 -15.53 -29.82 -0.75
N TYR A 91 -16.53 -30.57 -0.31
CA TYR A 91 -17.53 -30.07 0.63
C TYR A 91 -16.91 -29.93 2.04
N THR A 92 -16.47 -28.71 2.36
CA THR A 92 -15.80 -28.38 3.64
C THR A 92 -16.67 -27.60 4.62
N THR A 93 -17.80 -27.04 4.16
CA THR A 93 -18.65 -26.16 4.98
C THR A 93 -20.02 -26.78 5.27
N ARG A 94 -20.74 -26.24 6.26
CA ARG A 94 -22.10 -26.69 6.61
C ARG A 94 -23.13 -25.87 5.81
N ARG A 95 -24.07 -26.54 5.13
CA ARG A 95 -25.18 -25.88 4.43
C ARG A 95 -25.96 -25.03 5.45
N LYS A 96 -26.20 -23.75 5.13
CA LYS A 96 -26.89 -22.71 5.94
C LYS A 96 -26.11 -21.96 7.03
N GLN A 97 -24.93 -22.44 7.49
CA GLN A 97 -24.18 -21.74 8.56
C GLN A 97 -22.99 -20.92 8.04
N GLY A 98 -22.45 -21.27 6.86
CA GLY A 98 -21.25 -20.60 6.31
C GLY A 98 -19.98 -20.84 7.15
N GLY A 99 -18.81 -20.52 6.60
CA GLY A 99 -17.51 -20.68 7.31
C GLY A 99 -16.91 -22.09 7.27
N SER A 100 -15.58 -22.18 7.42
CA SER A 100 -14.86 -23.45 7.48
C SER A 100 -15.05 -24.16 8.82
N GLN A 101 -14.98 -25.49 8.84
CA GLN A 101 -15.13 -26.29 10.07
C GLN A 101 -13.99 -25.96 11.04
N SER A 102 -12.77 -25.79 10.54
CA SER A 102 -11.61 -25.33 11.32
C SER A 102 -11.86 -24.00 12.04
N ALA A 103 -12.49 -23.01 11.40
CA ALA A 103 -12.80 -21.74 12.04
C ALA A 103 -13.86 -21.90 13.14
N ASN A 104 -14.86 -22.75 12.90
CA ASN A 104 -15.89 -23.02 13.88
C ASN A 104 -15.37 -23.80 15.10
N ASP A 105 -14.52 -24.80 14.89
CA ASP A 105 -13.90 -25.59 15.96
C ASP A 105 -13.03 -24.71 16.87
N ASN A 106 -12.35 -23.72 16.29
CA ASN A 106 -11.50 -22.78 17.03
C ASN A 106 -12.33 -21.77 17.86
N ALA A 107 -13.57 -21.50 17.46
CA ALA A 107 -14.45 -20.53 18.11
C ALA A 107 -15.39 -21.17 19.15
N HIS A 108 -15.92 -22.36 18.87
CA HIS A 108 -16.97 -23.01 19.67
C HIS A 108 -16.56 -24.38 20.22
N GLY A 109 -15.29 -24.77 20.05
CA GLY A 109 -14.77 -26.07 20.48
C GLY A 109 -14.95 -27.17 19.44
N LYS A 110 -14.14 -28.23 19.55
CA LYS A 110 -14.12 -29.35 18.60
C LYS A 110 -15.38 -30.21 18.75
N ALA A 111 -16.29 -30.12 17.79
CA ALA A 111 -17.42 -31.04 17.69
C ALA A 111 -16.97 -32.44 17.20
N HIS A 112 -17.46 -33.52 17.81
CA HIS A 112 -17.07 -34.90 17.49
C HIS A 112 -18.06 -35.67 16.60
N SER A 113 -19.08 -34.99 16.05
CA SER A 113 -20.07 -35.62 15.16
C SER A 113 -19.44 -36.22 13.88
N ALA A 114 -20.07 -37.25 13.30
CA ALA A 114 -19.65 -37.82 12.01
C ALA A 114 -19.54 -36.74 10.91
N GLY A 115 -20.47 -35.78 10.90
CA GLY A 115 -20.47 -34.68 9.94
C GLY A 115 -19.34 -33.66 10.13
N SER A 116 -18.88 -33.41 11.36
CA SER A 116 -17.71 -32.54 11.61
C SER A 116 -16.40 -33.24 11.25
N ASN A 117 -16.28 -34.55 11.52
CA ASN A 117 -15.12 -35.34 11.10
C ASN A 117 -14.98 -35.42 9.58
N LEU A 118 -16.09 -35.62 8.85
CA LEU A 118 -16.07 -35.65 7.38
C LEU A 118 -15.61 -34.31 6.77
N ARG A 119 -16.03 -33.18 7.35
CA ARG A 119 -15.58 -31.85 6.90
C ARG A 119 -14.10 -31.61 7.17
N ARG A 120 -13.58 -32.05 8.33
CA ARG A 120 -12.13 -31.97 8.62
C ARG A 120 -11.32 -32.81 7.65
N TYR A 121 -11.76 -34.04 7.39
CA TYR A 121 -11.13 -34.91 6.39
C TYR A 121 -11.14 -34.25 5.00
N ASN A 122 -12.27 -33.69 4.58
CA ASN A 122 -12.36 -32.98 3.31
C ASN A 122 -11.48 -31.72 3.27
N GLU A 123 -11.32 -30.98 4.36
CA GLU A 123 -10.39 -29.85 4.47
C GLU A 123 -8.94 -30.32 4.32
N GLN A 124 -8.54 -31.39 5.01
CA GLN A 124 -7.19 -31.96 4.91
C GLN A 124 -6.90 -32.48 3.50
N ALA A 125 -7.86 -33.21 2.91
CA ALA A 125 -7.74 -33.69 1.54
C ALA A 125 -7.65 -32.55 0.53
N LEU A 126 -8.39 -31.45 0.74
CA LEU A 126 -8.27 -30.25 -0.09
C LEU A 126 -6.88 -29.62 0.03
N ILE A 127 -6.34 -29.52 1.24
CA ILE A 127 -5.00 -28.99 1.48
C ILE A 127 -3.96 -29.83 0.74
N GLN A 128 -4.03 -31.15 0.87
CA GLN A 128 -3.09 -32.07 0.23
C GLN A 128 -3.17 -31.94 -1.30
N GLU A 129 -4.36 -32.04 -1.88
CA GLU A 129 -4.58 -31.96 -3.33
C GLU A 129 -4.11 -30.62 -3.92
N VAL A 130 -4.29 -29.51 -3.19
CA VAL A 130 -3.73 -28.20 -3.57
C VAL A 130 -2.21 -28.20 -3.52
N ARG A 131 -1.59 -28.74 -2.47
CA ARG A 131 -0.13 -28.74 -2.31
C ARG A 131 0.56 -29.64 -3.34
N ASP A 132 -0.01 -30.80 -3.63
CA ASP A 132 0.48 -31.70 -4.67
C ASP A 132 0.44 -31.02 -6.05
N LEU A 133 -0.65 -30.30 -6.34
CA LEU A 133 -0.75 -29.50 -7.56
C LEU A 133 0.31 -28.40 -7.60
N LEU A 134 0.49 -27.64 -6.53
CA LEU A 134 1.50 -26.56 -6.49
C LEU A 134 2.91 -27.12 -6.69
N GLU A 135 3.22 -28.27 -6.12
CA GLU A 135 4.51 -28.94 -6.33
C GLU A 135 4.68 -29.38 -7.79
N SER A 136 3.64 -29.96 -8.40
CA SER A 136 3.67 -30.28 -9.83
C SER A 136 3.84 -29.05 -10.74
N TRP A 137 3.45 -27.87 -10.24
CA TRP A 137 3.56 -26.58 -10.93
C TRP A 137 4.78 -25.76 -10.49
N ARG A 138 5.72 -26.33 -9.72
CA ARG A 138 6.87 -25.62 -9.16
C ARG A 138 7.66 -24.85 -10.22
N ALA A 139 7.95 -25.49 -11.36
CA ALA A 139 8.66 -24.85 -12.46
C ALA A 139 7.91 -23.63 -13.01
N TYR A 140 6.59 -23.74 -13.21
CA TYR A 140 5.75 -22.61 -13.63
C TYR A 140 5.73 -21.49 -12.59
N ILE A 141 5.60 -21.83 -11.30
CA ILE A 141 5.57 -20.85 -10.20
C ILE A 141 6.90 -20.09 -10.09
N GLN A 142 8.02 -20.79 -10.21
CA GLN A 142 9.36 -20.20 -10.10
C GLN A 142 9.65 -19.24 -11.26
N SER A 143 9.26 -19.61 -12.49
CA SER A 143 9.47 -18.81 -13.70
C SER A 143 8.37 -17.79 -14.00
N ALA A 144 7.28 -17.76 -13.23
CA ALA A 144 6.19 -16.81 -13.43
C ALA A 144 6.66 -15.36 -13.24
N GLN A 145 6.11 -14.43 -14.02
CA GLN A 145 6.34 -13.00 -13.80
C GLN A 145 5.48 -12.48 -12.63
N ASN A 146 4.22 -12.92 -12.57
CA ASN A 146 3.26 -12.53 -11.56
C ASN A 146 2.49 -13.74 -11.04
N ILE A 147 2.18 -13.74 -9.74
CA ILE A 147 1.39 -14.77 -9.08
C ILE A 147 0.19 -14.08 -8.40
N TYR A 148 -0.99 -14.16 -9.00
CA TYR A 148 -2.21 -13.57 -8.46
C TYR A 148 -2.91 -14.55 -7.53
N ILE A 149 -3.11 -14.15 -6.27
CA ILE A 149 -3.73 -15.02 -5.27
C ILE A 149 -5.00 -14.38 -4.72
N ARG A 150 -6.10 -15.13 -4.79
CA ARG A 150 -7.34 -14.82 -4.08
C ARG A 150 -7.65 -15.94 -3.10
N ALA A 151 -7.47 -15.65 -1.82
CA ALA A 151 -7.81 -16.58 -0.74
C ALA A 151 -8.87 -15.96 0.18
N ALA A 152 -9.94 -16.71 0.44
CA ALA A 152 -10.97 -16.30 1.40
C ALA A 152 -10.46 -16.45 2.85
N GLY A 153 -9.84 -15.41 3.38
CA GLY A 153 -9.31 -15.38 4.76
C GLY A 153 -7.90 -15.97 4.90
N ALA A 154 -7.32 -15.77 6.09
CA ALA A 154 -5.91 -16.10 6.36
C ALA A 154 -5.61 -17.61 6.34
N SER A 155 -6.55 -18.46 6.76
CA SER A 155 -6.39 -19.92 6.74
C SER A 155 -6.19 -20.45 5.33
N ASN A 156 -7.06 -20.08 4.41
CA ASN A 156 -6.96 -20.42 2.98
C ASN A 156 -5.66 -19.89 2.36
N ARG A 157 -5.19 -18.70 2.78
CA ARG A 157 -3.93 -18.14 2.27
C ARG A 157 -2.72 -18.99 2.69
N LYS A 158 -2.70 -19.54 3.92
CA LYS A 158 -1.63 -20.42 4.43
C LYS A 158 -1.57 -21.77 3.72
N ILE A 159 -2.65 -22.19 3.04
CA ILE A 159 -2.64 -23.40 2.21
C ILE A 159 -1.73 -23.20 0.99
N LEU A 160 -1.74 -22.00 0.41
CA LEU A 160 -1.05 -21.69 -0.84
C LEU A 160 0.39 -21.19 -0.66
N ILE A 161 0.68 -20.51 0.46
CA ILE A 161 1.90 -19.71 0.61
C ILE A 161 2.60 -20.03 1.94
N GLY A 162 3.92 -20.19 1.88
CA GLY A 162 4.81 -20.10 3.04
C GLY A 162 4.67 -21.23 4.06
N TYR A 163 4.12 -22.37 3.63
CA TYR A 163 4.27 -23.64 4.34
C TYR A 163 5.65 -24.24 4.08
N GLU A 164 5.99 -25.28 4.83
CA GLU A 164 7.28 -25.97 4.69
C GLU A 164 7.50 -26.46 3.25
N ASN A 165 8.65 -26.12 2.66
CA ASN A 165 9.02 -26.42 1.27
C ASN A 165 8.06 -25.89 0.19
N ALA A 166 7.19 -24.92 0.52
CA ALA A 166 6.22 -24.36 -0.40
C ALA A 166 6.88 -23.77 -1.67
N PRO A 167 6.35 -24.07 -2.87
CA PRO A 167 6.78 -23.41 -4.11
C PRO A 167 6.62 -21.89 -4.09
N ILE A 168 5.72 -21.35 -3.25
CA ILE A 168 5.46 -19.92 -3.09
C ILE A 168 5.85 -19.48 -1.65
N PRO A 169 6.96 -18.74 -1.47
CA PRO A 169 7.37 -18.20 -0.17
C PRO A 169 6.46 -17.08 0.38
N ASN A 170 6.44 -16.87 1.70
CA ASN A 170 5.61 -15.86 2.39
C ASN A 170 5.80 -14.41 1.94
N LYS A 171 7.00 -14.07 1.42
CA LYS A 171 7.37 -12.72 0.98
C LYS A 171 7.80 -12.70 -0.49
N ASP A 172 7.30 -13.62 -1.30
CA ASP A 172 7.61 -13.65 -2.73
C ASP A 172 7.15 -12.34 -3.40
N ALA A 173 8.12 -11.63 -4.01
CA ALA A 173 7.92 -10.35 -4.66
C ALA A 173 7.08 -10.44 -5.94
N LYS A 174 6.73 -11.64 -6.43
CA LYS A 174 5.82 -11.89 -7.56
C LYS A 174 4.36 -12.01 -7.12
N VAL A 175 4.09 -12.21 -5.83
CA VAL A 175 2.73 -12.37 -5.33
C VAL A 175 1.98 -11.04 -5.37
N ARG A 176 0.79 -11.06 -5.97
CA ARG A 176 -0.10 -9.90 -6.15
C ARG A 176 -1.51 -10.24 -5.67
N SER A 177 -2.20 -9.22 -5.17
CA SER A 177 -3.64 -9.30 -4.90
C SER A 177 -4.43 -8.90 -6.15
N VAL A 178 -5.61 -9.48 -6.33
CA VAL A 178 -6.56 -9.03 -7.34
C VAL A 178 -7.21 -7.72 -6.88
N PRO A 179 -7.13 -6.61 -7.66
CA PRO A 179 -7.50 -5.26 -7.22
C PRO A 179 -9.00 -4.94 -7.33
N PHE A 180 -9.83 -5.94 -7.60
CA PHE A 180 -11.28 -5.80 -7.76
C PHE A 180 -12.00 -6.99 -7.14
N SER A 181 -13.34 -6.86 -7.03
CA SER A 181 -14.18 -7.91 -6.48
C SER A 181 -14.14 -9.17 -7.34
N THR A 182 -14.00 -10.31 -6.65
CA THR A 182 -13.98 -11.62 -7.27
C THR A 182 -15.18 -12.44 -6.82
N ARG A 183 -15.62 -13.35 -7.68
CA ARG A 183 -16.65 -14.35 -7.39
C ARG A 183 -15.99 -15.62 -6.83
N ARG A 184 -16.76 -16.73 -6.83
CA ARG A 184 -16.32 -18.05 -6.39
C ARG A 184 -15.10 -18.53 -7.20
N ALA A 185 -14.24 -19.32 -6.57
CA ALA A 185 -13.07 -19.94 -7.21
C ALA A 185 -13.49 -20.96 -8.29
N THR A 186 -13.62 -20.50 -9.53
CA THR A 186 -13.96 -21.33 -10.69
C THR A 186 -13.12 -20.90 -11.90
N MET A 187 -12.98 -21.77 -12.91
CA MET A 187 -12.26 -21.44 -14.14
C MET A 187 -12.84 -20.21 -14.87
N PRO A 188 -14.17 -20.08 -15.08
CA PRO A 188 -14.72 -18.88 -15.71
C PRO A 188 -14.41 -17.58 -14.97
N GLU A 189 -14.36 -17.64 -13.64
CA GLU A 189 -14.01 -16.47 -12.83
C GLU A 189 -12.53 -16.11 -12.98
N ILE A 190 -11.63 -17.09 -13.04
CA ILE A 190 -10.21 -16.85 -13.30
C ILE A 190 -10.00 -16.24 -14.68
N THR A 191 -10.67 -16.77 -15.71
CA THR A 191 -10.61 -16.21 -17.07
C THR A 191 -11.06 -14.76 -17.08
N ARG A 192 -12.23 -14.46 -16.50
CA ARG A 192 -12.74 -13.09 -16.35
C ARG A 192 -11.75 -12.17 -15.62
N VAL A 193 -11.13 -12.66 -14.55
CA VAL A 193 -10.14 -11.90 -13.77
C VAL A 193 -8.90 -11.60 -14.61
N TRP A 194 -8.40 -12.57 -15.37
CA TRP A 194 -7.27 -12.36 -16.26
C TRP A 194 -7.58 -11.33 -17.33
N GLU A 195 -8.71 -11.46 -18.02
CA GLU A 195 -9.18 -10.52 -19.05
C GLU A 195 -9.26 -9.09 -18.49
N LEU A 196 -9.81 -8.91 -17.28
CA LEU A 196 -9.87 -7.59 -16.65
C LEU A 196 -8.50 -7.04 -16.26
N LEU A 197 -7.59 -7.89 -15.77
CA LEU A 197 -6.23 -7.47 -15.42
C LEU A 197 -5.45 -7.03 -16.66
N THR A 198 -5.64 -7.69 -17.80
CA THR A 198 -4.89 -7.43 -19.04
C THR A 198 -5.59 -6.45 -19.99
N SER A 199 -6.78 -5.97 -19.63
CA SER A 199 -7.50 -4.95 -20.40
C SER A 199 -7.21 -3.54 -19.90
N THR A 200 -7.24 -2.57 -20.81
CA THR A 200 -7.23 -1.16 -20.48
C THR A 200 -8.63 -0.68 -20.11
N ILE A 201 -8.71 0.26 -19.18
CA ILE A 201 -9.94 0.93 -18.74
C ILE A 201 -10.01 2.28 -19.44
N ILE A 202 -11.18 2.67 -19.95
CA ILE A 202 -11.42 4.05 -20.39
C ILE A 202 -12.29 4.72 -19.32
N ALA A 203 -11.84 5.86 -18.79
CA ALA A 203 -12.54 6.57 -17.72
C ALA A 203 -12.55 8.08 -17.97
N ASP A 204 -13.63 8.76 -17.58
CA ASP A 204 -13.71 10.21 -17.72
C ASP A 204 -12.83 10.93 -16.69
N THR A 205 -12.06 11.92 -17.17
CA THR A 205 -11.14 12.73 -16.38
C THR A 205 -11.84 13.39 -15.18
N ALA A 206 -13.03 13.97 -15.40
CA ALA A 206 -13.80 14.63 -14.33
C ALA A 206 -14.23 13.65 -13.22
N THR A 207 -14.63 12.43 -13.60
CA THR A 207 -15.02 11.38 -12.67
C THR A 207 -13.84 10.92 -11.83
N ILE A 208 -12.68 10.70 -12.45
CA ILE A 208 -11.46 10.29 -11.73
C ILE A 208 -10.97 11.39 -10.79
N GLN A 209 -10.96 12.65 -11.24
CA GLN A 209 -10.59 13.79 -10.39
C GLN A 209 -11.50 13.90 -9.16
N LYS A 210 -12.82 13.74 -9.35
CA LYS A 210 -13.78 13.71 -8.25
C LYS A 210 -13.51 12.54 -7.29
N GLN A 211 -13.30 11.33 -7.80
CA GLN A 211 -12.99 10.16 -6.96
C GLN A 211 -11.69 10.31 -6.16
N ILE A 212 -10.66 10.91 -6.77
CA ILE A 212 -9.40 11.20 -6.07
C ILE A 212 -9.65 12.21 -4.95
N LYS A 213 -10.37 13.30 -5.25
CA LYS A 213 -10.73 14.32 -4.26
C LYS A 213 -11.54 13.72 -3.11
N ASP A 214 -12.60 12.99 -3.41
CA ASP A 214 -13.47 12.35 -2.41
C ASP A 214 -12.68 11.37 -1.52
N LYS A 215 -11.73 10.62 -2.09
CA LYS A 215 -10.83 9.74 -1.32
C LYS A 215 -9.88 10.52 -0.41
N LEU A 216 -9.31 11.62 -0.90
CA LEU A 216 -8.43 12.48 -0.11
C LEU A 216 -9.20 13.13 1.05
N ASP A 217 -10.42 13.60 0.78
CA ASP A 217 -11.30 14.21 1.78
C ASP A 217 -11.77 13.16 2.81
N ALA A 218 -12.14 11.96 2.37
CA ALA A 218 -12.52 10.86 3.26
C ALA A 218 -11.34 10.34 4.09
N GLN A 219 -10.13 10.31 3.53
CA GLN A 219 -8.92 9.97 4.27
C GLN A 219 -8.63 11.04 5.33
N ALA A 220 -8.73 12.32 4.98
CA ALA A 220 -8.59 13.41 5.93
C ALA A 220 -9.64 13.35 7.06
N ALA A 221 -10.88 12.97 6.75
CA ALA A 221 -11.94 12.79 7.75
C ALA A 221 -11.73 11.57 8.66
N ARG A 222 -11.19 10.46 8.13
CA ARG A 222 -10.81 9.28 8.93
C ARG A 222 -9.64 9.59 9.85
N ASP A 223 -8.62 10.23 9.32
CA ASP A 223 -7.46 10.70 10.10
C ASP A 223 -7.94 11.61 11.25
N PHE A 224 -8.92 12.48 10.99
CA PHE A 224 -9.58 13.31 12.01
C PHE A 224 -10.35 12.51 13.07
N GLN A 225 -11.03 11.43 12.69
CA GLN A 225 -11.79 10.57 13.63
C GLN A 225 -10.90 9.66 14.47
N ASP A 226 -9.83 9.11 13.90
CA ASP A 226 -8.86 8.28 14.61
C ASP A 226 -8.09 9.11 15.65
N ASP A 227 -7.76 10.37 15.33
CA ASP A 227 -7.16 11.31 16.29
C ASP A 227 -8.11 11.64 17.47
N LYS A 228 -9.43 11.69 17.24
CA LYS A 228 -10.43 11.95 18.29
C LYS A 228 -10.62 10.75 19.25
N LYS A 229 -10.53 9.51 18.73
CA LYS A 229 -10.60 8.28 19.56
C LYS A 229 -9.36 8.04 20.41
N LEU A 230 -8.20 8.56 19.99
CA LEU A 230 -6.96 8.49 20.78
C LEU A 230 -6.97 9.43 22.00
N HIS A 231 -7.96 10.32 22.14
CA HIS A 231 -8.08 11.32 23.22
C HIS A 231 -9.17 10.98 24.27
N GLU A 232 -9.79 9.80 24.24
CA GLU A 232 -10.60 9.33 25.38
C GLU A 232 -9.67 8.76 26.48
N PRO A 233 -9.77 9.21 27.75
CA PRO A 233 -8.97 8.66 28.83
C PRO A 233 -9.44 7.23 29.16
N GLY A 234 -8.76 6.24 28.59
CA GLY A 234 -8.91 4.84 28.96
C GLY A 234 -8.26 4.56 30.32
N THR A 235 -9.07 4.09 31.25
CA THR A 235 -8.67 3.61 32.59
C THR A 235 -7.81 2.35 32.52
N ASP A 236 -6.81 2.33 33.41
CA ASP A 236 -6.03 1.20 33.95
C ASP A 236 -5.06 0.47 33.01
N VAL A 237 -3.75 0.61 33.29
CA VAL A 237 -2.86 -0.47 33.78
C VAL A 237 -1.65 0.19 34.47
N THR A 238 -1.39 -0.26 35.69
CA THR A 238 -0.21 -0.06 36.54
C THR A 238 1.11 -0.49 35.90
N GLU A 239 2.15 0.35 35.97
CA GLU A 239 3.51 -0.06 36.39
C GLU A 239 4.42 1.17 36.64
N THR A 240 5.45 0.98 37.46
CA THR A 240 6.09 1.92 38.40
C THR A 240 7.28 2.75 37.86
N LYS A 241 7.41 4.00 38.41
CA LYS A 241 8.58 4.94 38.51
C LYS A 241 8.83 5.98 37.38
N PRO A 242 9.41 7.16 37.72
CA PRO A 242 8.95 8.23 38.60
C PRO A 242 8.37 9.44 37.80
N LYS A 243 7.49 10.21 38.44
CA LYS A 243 6.80 11.37 37.86
C LYS A 243 7.76 12.54 37.61
N HIS A 244 8.10 12.79 36.35
CA HIS A 244 8.19 14.16 35.85
C HIS A 244 6.80 14.46 35.27
N GLU A 245 6.10 15.47 35.78
CA GLU A 245 4.91 15.99 35.10
C GLU A 245 5.36 16.41 33.70
N LYS A 246 4.86 15.71 32.67
CA LYS A 246 5.15 16.06 31.28
C LYS A 246 4.52 17.41 31.01
N SER A 247 5.33 18.38 30.62
CA SER A 247 4.86 19.69 30.14
C SER A 247 3.83 19.48 29.02
N GLU A 248 2.80 20.31 28.94
CA GLU A 248 1.81 20.26 27.85
C GLU A 248 2.50 20.27 26.47
N MET A 249 3.62 21.00 26.36
CA MET A 249 4.45 21.07 25.16
C MET A 249 5.22 19.77 24.85
N GLU A 250 5.59 18.99 25.87
CA GLU A 250 6.19 17.67 25.68
C GLU A 250 5.17 16.68 25.09
N VAL A 251 3.89 16.80 25.50
CA VAL A 251 2.79 16.01 24.91
C VAL A 251 2.60 16.38 23.44
N HIS A 252 2.57 17.69 23.12
CA HIS A 252 2.49 18.17 21.75
C HIS A 252 3.68 17.70 20.90
N THR A 253 4.89 17.78 21.46
CA THR A 253 6.12 17.36 20.79
C THR A 253 6.09 15.87 20.45
N ASN A 254 5.74 15.01 21.41
CA ASN A 254 5.66 13.57 21.19
C ASN A 254 4.67 13.19 20.07
N GLN A 255 3.52 13.87 20.02
CA GLN A 255 2.51 13.61 19.00
C GLN A 255 2.96 14.08 17.61
N LEU A 256 3.58 15.27 17.52
CA LEU A 256 4.13 15.79 16.27
C LEU A 256 5.26 14.90 15.74
N ILE A 257 6.21 14.51 16.60
CA ILE A 257 7.32 13.60 16.27
C ILE A 257 6.79 12.25 15.77
N SER A 258 5.79 11.68 16.44
CA SER A 258 5.13 10.43 16.04
C SER A 258 4.56 10.52 14.62
N ASN A 259 3.90 11.64 14.30
CA ASN A 259 3.34 11.88 12.98
C ASN A 259 4.42 12.09 11.91
N VAL A 260 5.53 12.75 12.23
CA VAL A 260 6.70 12.88 11.32
C VAL A 260 7.29 11.50 11.01
N LYS A 261 7.55 10.67 12.04
CA LYS A 261 8.10 9.31 11.86
C LYS A 261 7.23 8.44 10.97
N ARG A 262 5.90 8.61 11.05
CA ARG A 262 4.90 7.86 10.26
C ARG A 262 4.58 8.52 8.91
N SER A 263 5.25 9.60 8.54
CA SER A 263 5.02 10.37 7.31
C SER A 263 3.57 10.85 7.12
N ARG A 264 2.88 11.20 8.22
CA ARG A 264 1.47 11.64 8.23
C ARG A 264 1.37 13.18 8.14
N SER A 265 1.66 13.74 6.96
CA SER A 265 1.69 15.19 6.69
C SER A 265 0.36 15.90 6.98
N SER A 266 -0.77 15.34 6.56
CA SER A 266 -2.11 15.89 6.83
C SER A 266 -2.44 15.95 8.34
N ALA A 267 -2.03 14.93 9.10
CA ALA A 267 -2.23 14.88 10.55
C ALA A 267 -1.42 15.96 11.27
N ILE A 268 -0.21 16.29 10.77
CA ILE A 268 0.59 17.39 11.32
C ILE A 268 -0.15 18.72 11.17
N LYS A 269 -0.67 19.06 9.98
CA LYS A 269 -1.43 20.30 9.76
C LYS A 269 -2.65 20.39 10.65
N LEU A 270 -3.38 19.28 10.75
CA LEU A 270 -4.59 19.22 11.57
C LEU A 270 -4.25 19.41 13.06
N TYR A 271 -3.22 18.72 13.55
CA TYR A 271 -2.80 18.80 14.94
C TYR A 271 -2.35 20.22 15.31
N LEU A 272 -1.57 20.87 14.44
CA LEU A 272 -1.16 22.26 14.62
C LEU A 272 -2.38 23.20 14.67
N LYS A 273 -3.34 23.03 13.76
CA LYS A 273 -4.55 23.87 13.73
C LYS A 273 -5.44 23.67 14.96
N SER A 274 -5.69 22.41 15.34
CA SER A 274 -6.57 22.07 16.48
C SER A 274 -6.02 22.55 17.82
N ASN A 275 -4.69 22.53 17.98
CA ASN A 275 -4.01 22.98 19.19
C ASN A 275 -3.49 24.43 19.10
N ARG A 276 -3.81 25.15 18.01
CA ARG A 276 -3.38 26.53 17.76
C ARG A 276 -1.84 26.72 17.83
N LEU A 277 -1.10 25.71 17.37
CA LEU A 277 0.36 25.71 17.35
C LEU A 277 0.91 26.22 16.01
N SER A 278 2.04 26.91 16.06
CA SER A 278 2.77 27.35 14.88
C SER A 278 3.49 26.17 14.19
N PRO A 279 3.61 26.15 12.85
CA PRO A 279 4.52 25.24 12.14
C PRO A 279 5.98 25.31 12.62
N ASN A 280 6.36 26.44 13.24
CA ASN A 280 7.69 26.70 13.80
C ASN A 280 7.77 26.41 15.31
N VAL A 281 6.91 25.51 15.81
CA VAL A 281 6.93 25.10 17.22
C VAL A 281 8.31 24.57 17.62
N ILE A 282 8.78 25.00 18.79
CA ILE A 282 10.00 24.50 19.41
C ILE A 282 9.66 23.19 20.13
N LEU A 283 10.42 22.15 19.81
CA LEU A 283 10.22 20.79 20.33
C LEU A 283 10.82 20.67 21.73
N GLU A 284 10.04 20.11 22.65
CA GLU A 284 10.43 19.85 24.04
C GLU A 284 10.45 18.34 24.35
N PRO A 285 11.35 17.86 25.23
CA PRO A 285 12.27 18.65 26.06
C PRO A 285 13.52 19.08 25.28
N GLN A 286 14.02 20.30 25.56
CA GLN A 286 15.13 20.90 24.78
C GLN A 286 16.40 20.05 24.85
N GLU A 287 16.62 19.31 25.93
CA GLU A 287 17.74 18.40 26.12
C GLU A 287 17.79 17.32 25.03
N LEU A 288 16.63 16.84 24.56
CA LEU A 288 16.54 15.81 23.52
C LEU A 288 16.55 16.39 22.11
N TYR A 289 16.10 17.63 21.95
CA TYR A 289 15.88 18.24 20.64
C TYR A 289 16.81 19.44 20.33
N HIS A 290 17.89 19.63 21.09
CA HIS A 290 18.90 20.68 20.88
C HIS A 290 19.43 20.78 19.43
N HIS A 291 19.73 19.64 18.81
CA HIS A 291 20.16 19.61 17.40
C HIS A 291 19.01 19.74 16.39
N THR A 292 17.77 19.48 16.82
CA THR A 292 16.57 19.50 15.98
C THR A 292 15.42 20.24 16.67
N PRO A 293 15.53 21.56 16.89
CA PRO A 293 14.59 22.28 17.74
C PRO A 293 13.23 22.48 17.09
N THR A 294 13.13 22.43 15.76
CA THR A 294 11.86 22.57 15.05
C THR A 294 11.46 21.28 14.35
N LEU A 295 10.18 21.17 14.01
CA LEU A 295 9.65 20.05 13.27
C LEU A 295 10.33 19.88 11.90
N LEU A 296 10.77 20.98 11.27
CA LEU A 296 11.51 20.97 10.02
C LEU A 296 12.93 20.39 10.20
N HIS A 297 13.65 20.77 11.26
CA HIS A 297 14.95 20.17 11.58
C HIS A 297 14.80 18.67 11.84
N TYR A 298 13.78 18.27 12.60
CA TYR A 298 13.53 16.87 12.90
C TYR A 298 13.16 16.04 11.67
N ALA A 299 12.25 16.54 10.83
CA ALA A 299 11.88 15.87 9.58
C ALA A 299 13.09 15.73 8.64
N THR A 300 13.99 16.70 8.66
CA THR A 300 15.23 16.71 7.88
C THR A 300 16.26 15.71 8.39
N SER A 301 16.45 15.61 9.71
CA SER A 301 17.38 14.63 10.30
C SER A 301 16.92 13.19 10.07
N VAL A 302 15.60 12.94 10.14
CA VAL A 302 15.01 11.62 9.84
C VAL A 302 14.97 11.33 8.33
N GLY A 303 15.03 12.37 7.48
CA GLY A 303 15.03 12.24 6.02
C GLY A 303 13.64 12.03 5.40
N GLN A 304 12.57 12.49 6.07
CA GLN A 304 11.18 12.29 5.61
C GLN A 304 10.79 13.33 4.54
N LYS A 305 11.21 13.09 3.27
CA LYS A 305 11.00 14.00 2.12
C LYS A 305 9.56 14.49 1.97
N HIS A 306 8.57 13.61 2.18
CA HIS A 306 7.16 13.99 2.04
C HIS A 306 6.74 15.04 3.08
N VAL A 307 7.18 14.88 4.33
CA VAL A 307 6.89 15.81 5.42
C VAL A 307 7.63 17.12 5.22
N ILE A 308 8.90 17.08 4.79
CA ILE A 308 9.69 18.28 4.49
C ILE A 308 9.00 19.15 3.43
N ARG A 309 8.60 18.55 2.30
CA ARG A 309 7.85 19.26 1.25
C ARG A 309 6.58 19.87 1.80
N TYR A 310 5.83 19.12 2.59
CA TYR A 310 4.56 19.60 3.11
C TYR A 310 4.72 20.74 4.12
N LEU A 311 5.73 20.67 5.00
CA LEU A 311 6.05 21.74 5.94
C LEU A 311 6.41 23.04 5.21
N ILE A 312 7.20 22.94 4.14
CA ILE A 312 7.63 24.10 3.34
C ILE A 312 6.48 24.63 2.48
N SER A 313 5.91 23.80 1.60
CA SER A 313 4.93 24.24 0.58
C SER A 313 3.54 24.54 1.13
N ASN A 314 3.07 23.80 2.15
CA ASN A 314 1.68 23.90 2.61
C ASN A 314 1.51 24.55 3.98
N LEU A 315 2.55 24.50 4.82
CA LEU A 315 2.52 25.07 6.17
C LEU A 315 3.42 26.30 6.30
N HIS A 316 4.17 26.66 5.27
CA HIS A 316 5.07 27.83 5.27
C HIS A 316 5.98 27.86 6.51
N ALA A 317 6.55 26.70 6.85
CA ALA A 317 7.57 26.62 7.90
C ALA A 317 8.74 27.54 7.55
N ASP A 318 9.36 28.15 8.56
CA ASP A 318 10.48 29.06 8.38
C ASP A 318 11.79 28.26 8.26
N LEU A 319 12.46 28.41 7.11
CA LEU A 319 13.70 27.72 6.80
C LEU A 319 14.93 28.40 7.44
N THR A 320 14.79 29.64 7.94
CA THR A 320 15.90 30.45 8.46
C THR A 320 16.19 30.17 9.94
N ILE A 321 15.30 29.44 10.62
CA ILE A 321 15.49 29.04 12.01
C ILE A 321 16.75 28.18 12.13
N ARG A 322 17.56 28.48 13.16
CA ARG A 322 18.81 27.77 13.46
C ARG A 322 18.67 26.93 14.72
N ASN A 323 19.36 25.80 14.75
CA ASN A 323 19.56 25.01 15.96
C ASN A 323 20.61 25.62 16.88
N ASP A 324 20.82 25.01 18.06
CA ASP A 324 21.79 25.48 19.05
C ASP A 324 23.24 25.47 18.52
N SER A 325 23.50 24.67 17.48
CA SER A 325 24.77 24.65 16.75
C SER A 325 24.86 25.70 15.63
N GLY A 326 23.88 26.61 15.53
CA GLY A 326 23.81 27.67 14.54
C GLY A 326 23.44 27.20 13.12
N GLN A 327 22.99 25.96 12.94
CA GLN A 327 22.70 25.36 11.63
C GLN A 327 21.22 25.47 11.28
N THR A 328 20.91 25.79 10.01
CA THR A 328 19.54 25.67 9.48
C THR A 328 19.19 24.21 9.20
N ALA A 329 17.90 23.93 8.98
CA ALA A 329 17.44 22.58 8.61
C ALA A 329 18.16 22.05 7.36
N TYR A 330 18.42 22.90 6.36
CA TYR A 330 19.18 22.52 5.18
C TYR A 330 20.65 22.19 5.50
N GLN A 331 21.29 22.98 6.36
CA GLN A 331 22.70 22.76 6.71
C GLN A 331 22.88 21.42 7.46
N LEU A 332 21.92 21.06 8.31
CA LEU A 332 21.83 19.77 9.00
C LEU A 332 21.57 18.58 8.05
N ALA A 333 21.01 18.83 6.86
CA ALA A 333 20.54 17.79 5.96
C ALA A 333 21.65 16.89 5.40
N SER A 334 21.32 15.62 5.17
CA SER A 334 22.17 14.70 4.40
C SER A 334 22.27 15.12 2.93
N PRO A 335 23.30 14.68 2.16
CA PRO A 335 23.46 15.04 0.75
C PRO A 335 22.21 14.80 -0.11
N THR A 336 21.52 13.69 0.15
CA THR A 336 20.26 13.33 -0.54
C THR A 336 19.13 14.32 -0.25
N ILE A 337 19.04 14.81 0.99
CA ILE A 337 18.02 15.77 1.38
C ILE A 337 18.39 17.19 0.91
N LYS A 338 19.68 17.55 0.90
CA LYS A 338 20.14 18.81 0.28
C LYS A 338 19.74 18.90 -1.19
N MET A 339 19.91 17.82 -1.95
CA MET A 339 19.43 17.76 -3.34
C MET A 339 17.91 17.97 -3.41
N PHE A 340 17.16 17.36 -2.49
CA PHE A 340 15.71 17.53 -2.44
C PHE A 340 15.28 18.97 -2.14
N PHE A 341 15.96 19.68 -1.23
CA PHE A 341 15.73 21.10 -0.98
C PHE A 341 16.00 21.96 -2.22
N ARG A 342 17.04 21.67 -3.00
CA ARG A 342 17.32 22.34 -4.28
C ARG A 342 16.24 22.08 -5.31
N THR A 343 15.73 20.85 -5.39
CA THR A 343 14.56 20.52 -6.22
C THR A 343 13.33 21.31 -5.79
N LEU A 344 13.08 21.43 -4.48
CA LEU A 344 11.96 22.25 -3.97
C LEU A 344 12.13 23.74 -4.28
N ARG A 345 13.35 24.29 -4.18
CA ARG A 345 13.68 25.66 -4.60
C ARG A 345 13.35 25.88 -6.07
N PHE A 346 13.76 24.95 -6.94
CA PHE A 346 13.45 25.00 -8.36
C PHE A 346 11.94 24.93 -8.65
N GLU A 347 11.20 24.07 -7.95
CA GLU A 347 9.76 23.88 -8.18
C GLU A 347 8.88 25.01 -7.61
N LEU A 348 9.25 25.58 -6.47
CA LEU A 348 8.47 26.64 -5.79
C LEU A 348 8.86 28.05 -6.22
N GLY A 349 10.05 28.21 -6.83
CA GLY A 349 10.58 29.48 -7.28
C GLY A 349 11.27 30.30 -6.18
N GLU A 350 12.06 31.29 -6.61
CA GLU A 350 12.85 32.15 -5.73
C GLU A 350 11.97 33.09 -4.87
N GLU A 351 10.76 33.41 -5.34
CA GLU A 351 9.84 34.32 -4.65
C GLU A 351 9.09 33.67 -3.48
N PHE A 352 9.14 32.33 -3.36
CA PHE A 352 8.37 31.60 -2.35
C PHE A 352 8.86 31.87 -0.92
N THR A 353 10.18 31.93 -0.73
CA THR A 353 10.82 32.16 0.57
C THR A 353 12.28 32.62 0.37
N THR A 354 12.94 33.07 1.43
CA THR A 354 14.34 33.52 1.40
C THR A 354 15.30 32.33 1.43
N TRP A 355 15.37 31.58 0.32
CA TRP A 355 16.20 30.37 0.17
C TRP A 355 17.67 30.60 0.53
N ASP A 356 18.23 31.73 0.12
CA ASP A 356 19.63 32.07 0.39
C ASP A 356 19.90 32.31 1.89
N ALA A 357 18.93 32.90 2.61
CA ALA A 357 19.03 33.09 4.07
C ALA A 357 19.02 31.74 4.81
N ALA A 358 18.35 30.74 4.25
CA ALA A 358 18.33 29.36 4.73
C ALA A 358 19.53 28.51 4.27
N HIS A 359 20.42 29.06 3.44
CA HIS A 359 21.58 28.41 2.83
C HIS A 359 21.24 27.29 1.82
N VAL A 360 20.04 27.28 1.22
CA VAL A 360 19.54 26.19 0.36
C VAL A 360 20.14 26.17 -1.04
#